data_AF-A0AAU1X2R7-F1
#
_entry.id   AF-A0AAU1X2R7-F1
#
_cell.length_a   1.000
_cell.length_b   1.000
_cell.length_c   1.000
_cell.angle_alpha   90.00
_cell.angle_beta   90.00
_cell.angle_gamma   90.00
#
_symmetry.space_group_name_H-M   'P 1'
#
loop_
_entity.id
_entity.type
_entity.pdbx_description
1 polymer ?
#
loop_
_entity_poly.entity_id
_entity_poly.type
_entity_poly.pdbx_seq_one_letter_code
_entity_poly.pdbx_strand_id
1 'polypeptide(L)' 'MPPTSSDVAAARPLPVVNAEIRALWQRGGGRLSVEARREYERLLAEWAAAVRGGVAEAA' A
#
# COMPACT_ATOMS: atom_id res chain seq x y z
N MET A 1 21.23 4.24 26.08
CA MET A 1 20.53 4.61 24.83
C MET A 1 19.73 3.39 24.39
N PRO A 2 18.39 3.41 24.40
CA PRO A 2 17.63 2.30 23.82
C PRO A 2 17.78 2.32 22.29
N PRO A 3 17.86 1.14 21.64
CA PRO A 3 18.04 1.07 20.19
C PRO A 3 16.83 1.68 19.48
N THR A 4 17.09 2.59 18.54
CA THR A 4 16.11 3.14 17.62
C THR A 4 15.37 1.99 16.96
N SER A 5 14.07 1.89 17.21
CA SER A 5 13.19 0.92 16.56
C SER A 5 13.35 1.03 15.05
N SER A 6 13.99 0.00 14.50
CA SER A 6 13.58 -0.65 13.28
C SER A 6 13.44 0.25 12.05
N ASP A 7 14.54 0.33 11.31
CA ASP A 7 14.57 0.47 9.85
C ASP A 7 13.93 -0.77 9.17
N VAL A 8 12.70 -1.11 9.59
CA VAL A 8 11.82 -2.04 8.88
C VAL A 8 11.04 -1.11 7.98
N ALA A 9 11.53 -0.94 6.74
CA ALA A 9 10.92 -0.18 5.65
C ALA A 9 9.47 0.18 5.97
N ALA A 10 9.26 1.39 6.54
CA ALA A 10 8.00 1.76 7.17
C ALA A 10 6.89 1.48 6.16
N ALA A 11 6.03 0.50 6.48
CA ALA A 11 4.96 0.11 5.58
C ALA A 11 4.21 1.38 5.17
N ARG A 12 4.07 1.60 3.86
CA ARG A 12 3.47 2.85 3.36
C ARG A 12 2.10 3.03 4.02
N PRO A 13 1.73 4.25 4.45
CA PRO A 13 0.46 4.45 5.12
C PRO A 13 -0.72 4.00 4.25
N LEU A 14 -1.67 3.29 4.85
CA LEU A 14 -2.91 2.86 4.20
C LEU A 14 -3.65 3.95 3.39
N PRO A 15 -3.81 5.20 3.88
CA PRO A 15 -4.48 6.24 3.09
C PRO A 15 -3.74 6.57 1.79
N VAL A 16 -2.41 6.43 1.76
CA VAL A 16 -1.59 6.71 0.58
C VAL A 16 -1.76 5.59 -0.45
N VAL A 17 -1.66 4.32 -0.04
CA VAL A 17 -1.86 3.18 -0.94
C VAL A 17 -3.28 3.18 -1.53
N ASN A 18 -4.29 3.53 -0.72
CA ASN A 18 -5.67 3.67 -1.18
C ASN A 18 -5.85 4.80 -2.20
N ALA A 19 -5.16 5.93 -2.03
CA ALA A 19 -5.21 7.04 -2.98
C ALA A 19 -4.61 6.64 -4.35
N GLU A 20 -3.50 5.89 -4.34
CA GLU A 20 -2.87 5.41 -5.56
C GLU A 20 -3.70 4.36 -6.29
N ILE A 21 -4.33 3.44 -5.56
CA ILE A 21 -5.32 2.52 -6.14
C ILE A 21 -6.42 3.32 -6.83
N ARG A 22 -7.01 4.33 -6.18
CA ARG A 22 -8.04 5.16 -6.82
C ARG A 22 -7.53 5.89 -8.06
N ALA A 23 -6.33 6.47 -8.00
CA ALA A 23 -5.73 7.17 -9.13
C ALA A 23 -5.51 6.24 -10.33
N LEU A 24 -5.07 5.00 -10.07
CA LEU A 24 -4.89 3.97 -11.10
C LEU A 24 -6.21 3.69 -11.84
N TRP A 25 -7.32 3.54 -11.11
CA TRP A 25 -8.65 3.31 -11.68
C TRP A 25 -9.17 4.52 -12.47
N GLN A 26 -8.92 5.74 -11.99
CA GLN A 26 -9.30 6.97 -12.70
C GLN A 26 -8.54 7.10 -14.02
N ARG A 27 -7.25 6.77 -14.03
CA ARG A 27 -6.40 6.85 -15.22
C ARG A 27 -6.76 5.82 -16.29
N GLY A 28 -7.28 4.66 -15.88
CA GLY A 28 -7.73 3.59 -16.77
C GLY A 28 -9.15 3.78 -17.34
N GLY A 29 -9.88 4.83 -16.97
CA GLY A 29 -11.25 5.06 -17.46
C GLY A 29 -12.21 3.90 -17.18
N GLY A 30 -12.00 3.17 -16.07
CA GLY A 30 -12.79 1.99 -15.70
C GLY A 30 -12.29 0.64 -16.25
N ARG A 31 -11.18 0.60 -17.01
CA ARG A 31 -10.53 -0.66 -17.43
C ARG A 31 -9.04 -0.61 -17.09
N LEU A 32 -8.54 -1.63 -16.41
CA LEU A 32 -7.12 -1.79 -16.13
C LEU A 32 -6.44 -2.45 -17.34
N SER A 33 -5.43 -1.78 -17.91
CA SER A 33 -4.51 -2.44 -18.85
C SER A 33 -3.69 -3.52 -18.14
N VAL A 34 -2.98 -4.36 -18.89
CA VAL A 34 -2.10 -5.39 -18.31
C VAL A 34 -1.01 -4.78 -17.44
N GLU A 35 -0.47 -3.63 -17.84
CA GLU A 35 0.52 -2.86 -17.07
C GLU A 35 -0.10 -2.29 -15.80
N ALA A 36 -1.29 -1.68 -15.91
CA ALA A 36 -2.00 -1.16 -14.75
C ALA A 36 -2.40 -2.27 -13.78
N ARG A 37 -2.68 -3.49 -14.28
CA ARG A 37 -2.98 -4.65 -13.45
C ARG A 37 -1.78 -5.07 -12.58
N ARG A 38 -0.57 -5.06 -13.14
CA ARG A 38 0.65 -5.35 -12.37
C ARG A 38 0.86 -4.34 -11.26
N GLU A 39 0.62 -3.06 -11.55
CA GLU A 39 0.70 -2.00 -10.55
C GLU A 39 -0.36 -2.15 -9.46
N TYR A 40 -1.59 -2.51 -9.83
CA TYR A 40 -2.66 -2.79 -8.89
C TYR A 40 -2.29 -3.94 -7.93
N GLU A 41 -1.71 -5.02 -8.45
CA GLU A 41 -1.29 -6.18 -7.65
C GLU A 41 -0.17 -5.82 -6.68
N ARG A 42 0.79 -5.00 -7.10
CA ARG A 42 1.82 -4.44 -6.22
C ARG A 42 1.19 -3.61 -5.10
N LEU A 43 0.29 -2.69 -5.44
CA LEU A 43 -0.41 -1.85 -4.45
C LEU A 43 -1.25 -2.67 -3.48
N LEU A 44 -1.86 -3.79 -3.92
CA LEU A 44 -2.58 -4.70 -3.03
C LEU A 44 -1.65 -5.43 -2.05
N ALA A 45 -0.46 -5.84 -2.50
CA ALA A 45 0.54 -6.45 -1.61
C ALA A 45 1.02 -5.46 -0.55
N GLU A 46 1.27 -4.21 -0.96
CA GLU A 46 1.64 -3.10 -0.06
C GLU A 46 0.50 -2.77 0.92
N TRP A 47 -0.75 -2.71 0.44
CA TRP A 47 -1.94 -2.53 1.27
C TRP A 47 -2.05 -3.62 2.33
N ALA A 48 -1.90 -4.89 1.93
CA ALA A 48 -1.99 -6.01 2.86
C ALA A 48 -0.88 -5.98 3.91
N ALA A 49 0.34 -5.55 3.54
CA ALA A 49 1.43 -5.34 4.49
C ALA A 49 1.13 -4.18 5.45
N ALA A 50 0.61 -3.07 4.96
CA ALA A 50 0.24 -1.91 5.76
C ALA A 50 -0.93 -2.20 6.71
N VAL A 51 -1.92 -2.99 6.30
CA VAL A 51 -2.99 -3.47 7.20
C VAL A 51 -2.40 -4.32 8.30
N ARG A 52 -1.55 -5.30 7.98
CA ARG A 52 -0.93 -6.16 9.00
C ARG A 52 -0.02 -5.38 9.97
N GLY A 53 0.71 -4.39 9.46
CA GLY A 53 1.56 -3.52 10.28
C GLY A 53 0.76 -2.55 11.18
N GLY A 54 -0.33 -1.98 10.66
CA GLY A 54 -1.19 -1.07 11.42
C GLY A 54 -2.12 -1.76 12.42
N VAL A 55 -2.52 -3.01 12.16
CA VAL A 55 -3.27 -3.85 13.13
C VAL A 55 -2.41 -4.17 14.36
N ALA A 56 -1.09 -4.27 14.21
CA ALA A 56 -0.17 -4.51 15.33
C ALA A 56 -0.02 -3.31 16.29
N GLU A 57 -0.32 -2.08 15.86
CA GLU A 57 -0.37 -0.91 16.74
C GLU A 57 -1.73 -0.70 17.41
N ALA A 58 -2.79 -1.38 16.95
CA ALA A 58 -4.17 -1.12 17.36
C ALA A 58 -4.79 -2.22 18.25
N ALA A 59 -4.01 -3.17 18.77
CA ALA A 59 -4.48 -4.29 19.58
C ALA A 59 -3.97 -4.23 21.04
#